data_AF-A0A6J2X5X9-F1
#
_entry.id   AF-A0A6J2X5X9-F1
#
_cell.length_a   1.000
_cell.length_b   1.000
_cell.length_c   1.000
_cell.angle_alpha   90.00
_cell.angle_beta   90.00
_cell.angle_gamma   90.00
#
_symmetry.space_group_name_H-M   'P 1'
#
loop_
_entity.id
_entity.type
_entity.pdbx_description
1 polymer ?
#
loop_
_entity_poly.entity_id
_entity_poly.type
_entity_poly.pdbx_seq_one_letter_code
_entity_poly.pdbx_strand_id
1 'polypeptide(L)'
;MNKNEETTLVPHPDVLPPSEPKELKVDEKDLDDDDEWEDEGIVYFKMTFIVNTSLKMGTGKIAAQVGHACLGLYRKMSENKLEELLNQWEQSGEKKIVLKGSDANHLMELYQKARDANIPAYLVRDAGHTQIPSGSVTVLSLFGLEDDVDTISGKLTLL
;
A
#
# COMPACT_ATOMS: atom_id res chain seq x y z
N MET A 1 4.02 -35.10 -49.83
CA MET A 1 2.92 -34.39 -50.51
C MET A 1 2.36 -33.37 -49.52
N ASN A 2 2.06 -32.14 -49.98
CA ASN A 2 1.73 -30.89 -49.25
C ASN A 2 2.99 -30.02 -49.04
N LYS A 3 3.33 -29.09 -49.95
CA LYS A 3 2.67 -27.82 -50.33
C LYS A 3 2.40 -26.92 -49.11
N ASN A 4 3.39 -26.09 -48.78
CA ASN A 4 3.17 -24.83 -48.08
C ASN A 4 3.69 -23.71 -48.98
N GLU A 5 2.81 -22.76 -49.24
CA GLU A 5 2.92 -21.69 -50.21
C GLU A 5 3.94 -20.63 -49.78
N GLU A 6 4.81 -20.24 -50.72
CA GLU A 6 5.64 -19.06 -50.62
C GLU A 6 4.76 -17.81 -50.53
N THR A 7 4.80 -17.11 -49.39
CA THR A 7 4.40 -15.71 -49.33
C THR A 7 5.64 -14.88 -49.58
N THR A 8 5.73 -14.30 -50.77
CA THR A 8 6.77 -13.35 -51.16
C THR A 8 6.55 -12.02 -50.46
N LEU A 9 7.32 -11.75 -49.40
CA LEU A 9 7.46 -10.39 -48.87
C LEU A 9 8.46 -9.63 -49.76
N VAL A 10 7.93 -8.69 -50.54
CA VAL A 10 8.72 -7.66 -51.22
C VAL A 10 9.44 -6.77 -50.20
N PRO A 11 10.73 -6.43 -50.40
CA PRO A 11 11.49 -5.65 -49.44
C PRO A 11 11.09 -4.17 -49.47
N HIS A 12 10.86 -3.59 -48.30
CA HIS A 12 10.74 -2.14 -48.14
C HIS A 12 12.15 -1.52 -48.21
N PRO A 13 12.39 -0.51 -49.06
CA PRO A 13 13.66 0.22 -49.06
C PRO A 13 13.74 1.15 -47.85
N ASP A 14 14.97 1.44 -47.41
CA ASP A 14 15.36 2.38 -46.34
C ASP A 14 15.45 1.82 -44.90
N VAL A 15 16.34 0.85 -44.70
CA VAL A 15 17.04 0.72 -43.42
C VAL A 15 18.52 1.01 -43.64
N LEU A 16 18.94 2.23 -43.29
CA LEU A 16 20.36 2.58 -43.17
C LEU A 16 20.99 1.73 -42.06
N PRO A 17 22.23 1.23 -42.23
CA PRO A 17 22.93 0.53 -41.16
C PRO A 17 23.18 1.49 -39.98
N PRO A 18 23.13 1.01 -38.73
CA PRO A 18 23.42 1.84 -37.57
C PRO A 18 24.87 2.33 -37.64
N SER A 19 25.04 3.65 -37.55
CA SER A 19 26.36 4.27 -37.41
C SER A 19 26.98 3.93 -36.06
N GLU A 20 28.28 3.60 -36.05
CA GLU A 20 29.05 3.33 -34.84
C GLU A 20 28.91 4.46 -33.80
N PRO A 21 28.79 4.14 -32.50
CA PRO A 21 28.67 5.15 -31.46
C PRO A 21 29.97 5.97 -31.36
N LYS A 22 29.86 7.29 -31.46
CA LYS A 22 30.94 8.21 -31.14
C LYS A 22 31.10 8.26 -29.62
N GLU A 23 32.28 7.92 -29.11
CA GLU A 23 32.63 8.10 -27.71
C GLU A 23 32.60 9.59 -27.35
N LEU A 24 31.59 10.02 -26.59
CA LEU A 24 31.59 11.31 -25.93
C LEU A 24 32.52 11.22 -24.71
N LYS A 25 33.60 11.99 -24.74
CA LYS A 25 34.38 12.30 -23.55
C LYS A 25 33.60 13.33 -22.75
N VAL A 26 33.13 12.94 -21.58
CA VAL A 26 32.51 13.85 -20.60
C VAL A 26 33.63 14.35 -19.70
N ASP A 27 33.88 15.65 -19.70
CA ASP A 27 34.80 16.30 -18.76
C ASP A 27 34.16 16.31 -17.35
N GLU A 28 34.79 15.62 -16.39
CA GLU A 28 34.30 15.41 -15.01
C GLU A 28 34.44 16.64 -14.09
N LYS A 29 34.26 17.88 -14.59
CA LYS A 29 34.60 19.09 -13.80
C LYS A 29 33.52 20.15 -13.60
N ASP A 30 32.28 19.93 -14.04
CA ASP A 30 31.20 20.92 -13.84
C ASP A 30 29.88 20.31 -13.33
N LEU A 31 29.94 19.32 -12.42
CA LEU A 31 28.75 18.83 -11.71
C LEU A 31 28.84 19.17 -10.22
N ASP A 32 28.99 20.46 -9.94
CA ASP A 32 28.51 21.06 -8.69
C ASP A 32 27.09 21.57 -8.98
N ASP A 33 26.11 20.68 -8.94
CA ASP A 33 24.70 21.04 -8.84
C ASP A 33 24.19 20.38 -7.56
N ASP A 34 24.27 21.17 -6.49
CA ASP A 34 23.63 20.97 -5.19
C ASP A 34 22.12 21.13 -5.42
N ASP A 35 21.56 20.23 -6.23
CA ASP A 35 20.14 20.11 -6.49
C ASP A 35 19.57 19.52 -5.19
N GLU A 36 19.32 20.39 -4.21
CA GLU A 36 18.39 20.08 -3.12
C GLU A 36 17.04 19.85 -3.80
N TRP A 37 16.70 18.57 -4.01
CA TRP A 37 15.37 18.18 -4.49
C TRP A 37 14.38 18.68 -3.44
N GLU A 38 13.77 19.82 -3.68
CA GLU A 38 12.67 20.33 -2.89
C GLU A 38 11.62 19.22 -2.84
N ASP A 39 11.31 18.75 -1.63
CA ASP A 39 10.26 17.77 -1.36
C ASP A 39 8.94 18.40 -1.81
N GLU A 40 8.60 18.23 -3.09
CA GLU A 40 7.36 18.69 -3.70
C GLU A 40 6.18 17.93 -3.10
N GLY A 41 5.87 18.20 -1.83
CA GLY A 41 4.62 17.92 -1.14
C GLY A 41 3.90 16.64 -1.56
N ILE A 42 4.61 15.51 -1.70
CA ILE A 42 3.97 14.28 -2.13
C ILE A 42 3.06 13.84 -1.00
N VAL A 43 1.76 13.95 -1.24
CA VAL A 43 0.72 13.62 -0.27
C VAL A 43 0.67 12.09 -0.15
N TYR A 44 1.35 11.54 0.86
CA TYR A 44 1.39 10.11 1.09
C TYR A 44 0.18 9.63 1.90
N PHE A 45 -0.73 8.93 1.22
CA PHE A 45 -1.77 8.15 1.90
C PHE A 45 -1.23 6.77 2.30
N LYS A 46 -1.71 6.27 3.45
CA LYS A 46 -1.42 4.89 3.88
C LYS A 46 -2.62 4.23 4.52
N MET A 47 -2.66 2.90 4.41
CA MET A 47 -3.54 2.07 5.22
C MET A 47 -2.71 1.32 6.27
N THR A 48 -3.02 1.55 7.55
CA THR A 48 -2.28 0.97 8.68
C THR A 48 -3.14 -0.08 9.38
N PHE A 49 -2.57 -1.25 9.64
CA PHE A 49 -3.22 -2.40 10.26
C PHE A 49 -2.58 -2.70 11.61
N ILE A 50 -3.31 -2.47 12.70
CA ILE A 50 -2.87 -2.77 14.06
C ILE A 50 -3.41 -4.14 14.45
N VAL A 51 -2.52 -5.12 14.60
CA VAL A 51 -2.85 -6.52 14.87
C VAL A 51 -2.82 -6.78 16.38
N ASN A 52 -3.87 -7.40 16.91
CA ASN A 52 -3.93 -7.81 18.31
C ASN A 52 -2.98 -8.99 18.57
N THR A 53 -1.82 -8.69 19.16
CA THR A 53 -0.77 -9.67 19.46
C THR A 53 -1.10 -10.58 20.65
N SER A 54 -1.97 -10.15 21.58
CA SER A 54 -2.41 -11.01 22.71
C SER A 54 -3.07 -12.32 22.25
N LEU A 55 -3.67 -12.34 21.05
CA LEU A 55 -4.32 -13.51 20.48
C LEU A 55 -3.34 -14.57 19.95
N LYS A 56 -2.04 -14.27 19.92
CA LYS A 56 -0.96 -15.17 19.46
C LYS A 56 -1.29 -15.88 18.13
N MET A 57 -1.87 -15.12 17.19
CA MET A 57 -2.28 -15.66 15.90
C MET A 57 -1.07 -16.14 15.10
N GLY A 58 -1.20 -17.27 14.42
CA GLY A 58 -0.21 -17.72 13.43
C GLY A 58 -0.21 -16.81 12.18
N THR A 59 0.90 -16.79 11.45
CA THR A 59 1.12 -15.93 10.28
C THR A 59 0.00 -16.00 9.25
N GLY A 60 -0.47 -17.21 8.89
CA GLY A 60 -1.57 -17.37 7.93
C GLY A 60 -2.90 -16.76 8.40
N LYS A 61 -3.19 -16.85 9.71
CA LYS A 61 -4.39 -16.22 10.27
C LYS A 61 -4.24 -14.70 10.31
N ILE A 62 -3.07 -14.19 10.68
CA ILE A 62 -2.78 -12.75 10.63
C ILE A 62 -3.00 -12.22 9.21
N ALA A 63 -2.43 -12.86 8.20
CA ALA A 63 -2.57 -12.45 6.80
C ALA A 63 -4.04 -12.40 6.36
N ALA A 64 -4.83 -13.44 6.69
CA ALA A 64 -6.27 -13.45 6.40
C ALA A 64 -7.02 -12.29 7.08
N GLN A 65 -6.74 -12.04 8.37
CA GLN A 65 -7.41 -10.99 9.14
C GLN A 65 -7.02 -9.58 8.66
N VAL A 66 -5.76 -9.37 8.28
CA VAL A 66 -5.32 -8.12 7.63
C VAL A 66 -6.01 -7.92 6.28
N GLY A 67 -6.13 -8.97 5.46
CA GLY A 67 -6.91 -8.93 4.22
C GLY A 67 -8.37 -8.55 4.44
N HIS A 68 -9.02 -9.13 5.47
CA HIS A 68 -10.37 -8.76 5.86
C HIS A 68 -10.47 -7.31 6.33
N ALA A 69 -9.48 -6.82 7.11
CA ALA A 69 -9.43 -5.44 7.59
C ALA A 69 -9.28 -4.44 6.44
N CYS A 70 -8.46 -4.78 5.44
CA CYS A 70 -8.22 -3.96 4.25
C CYS A 70 -9.50 -3.81 3.43
N LEU A 71 -10.12 -4.94 3.06
CA LEU A 71 -11.34 -4.94 2.27
C LEU A 71 -12.52 -4.29 3.02
N GLY A 72 -12.62 -4.52 4.33
CA GLY A 72 -13.64 -3.91 5.18
C GLY A 72 -13.53 -2.40 5.24
N LEU A 73 -12.31 -1.87 5.41
CA LEU A 73 -12.08 -0.43 5.41
C LEU A 73 -12.30 0.18 4.03
N TYR A 74 -11.79 -0.45 2.97
CA TYR A 74 -11.99 -0.01 1.60
C TYR A 74 -13.48 0.14 1.26
N ARG A 75 -14.29 -0.89 1.54
CA ARG A 75 -15.74 -0.85 1.31
C ARG A 75 -16.41 0.25 2.13
N LYS A 76 -16.08 0.35 3.42
CA LYS A 76 -16.61 1.40 4.29
C LYS A 76 -16.28 2.80 3.75
N MET A 77 -15.08 3.00 3.22
CA MET A 77 -14.68 4.29 2.65
C MET A 77 -15.44 4.61 1.36
N SER A 78 -15.60 3.63 0.46
CA SER A 78 -16.43 3.79 -0.73
C SER A 78 -17.90 4.09 -0.37
N GLU A 79 -18.49 3.38 0.59
CA GLU A 79 -19.86 3.67 1.06
C GLU A 79 -20.01 5.10 1.63
N ASN A 80 -18.94 5.66 2.18
CA ASN A 80 -18.89 7.02 2.73
C ASN A 80 -18.44 8.09 1.71
N LYS A 81 -18.40 7.75 0.41
CA LYS A 81 -18.04 8.68 -0.68
C LYS A 81 -16.61 9.23 -0.61
N LEU A 82 -15.65 8.39 -0.18
CA LEU A 82 -14.23 8.73 -0.10
C LEU A 82 -13.41 8.10 -1.24
N GLU A 83 -14.02 7.86 -2.40
CA GLU A 83 -13.38 7.19 -3.54
C GLU A 83 -12.18 7.95 -4.09
N GLU A 84 -12.22 9.29 -4.04
CA GLU A 84 -11.10 10.10 -4.52
C GLU A 84 -9.82 9.85 -3.70
N LEU A 85 -9.95 9.70 -2.38
CA LEU A 85 -8.81 9.39 -1.51
C LEU A 85 -8.30 7.96 -1.76
N LEU A 86 -9.21 7.00 -1.98
CA LEU A 86 -8.85 5.63 -2.34
C LEU A 86 -8.09 5.60 -3.68
N ASN A 87 -8.56 6.31 -4.69
CA ASN A 87 -7.91 6.39 -6.00
C ASN A 87 -6.51 7.01 -5.91
N GLN A 88 -6.31 8.02 -5.06
CA GLN A 88 -4.98 8.60 -4.83
C GLN A 88 -4.04 7.59 -4.17
N TRP A 89 -4.52 6.88 -3.15
CA TRP A 89 -3.76 5.81 -2.50
C TRP A 89 -3.42 4.65 -3.45
N GLU A 90 -4.34 4.27 -4.34
CA GLU A 90 -4.12 3.25 -5.37
C GLU A 90 -3.05 3.69 -6.38
N GLN A 91 -3.12 4.93 -6.85
CA GLN A 91 -2.12 5.51 -7.75
C GLN A 91 -0.74 5.68 -7.07
N SER A 92 -0.72 5.84 -5.75
CA SER A 92 0.52 5.92 -4.96
C SER A 92 1.05 4.55 -4.50
N GLY A 93 0.66 3.45 -5.16
CA GLY A 93 1.17 2.11 -4.90
C GLY A 93 0.56 1.40 -3.69
N GLU A 94 -0.56 1.91 -3.18
CA GLU A 94 -1.36 1.30 -2.12
C GLU A 94 -0.55 0.96 -0.85
N LYS A 95 0.17 1.93 -0.27
CA LYS A 95 1.01 1.74 0.92
C LYS A 95 0.23 1.10 2.07
N LYS A 96 0.71 -0.05 2.56
CA LYS A 96 0.11 -0.84 3.65
C LYS A 96 1.15 -1.09 4.73
N ILE A 97 0.85 -0.72 5.98
CA ILE A 97 1.76 -0.90 7.12
C ILE A 97 1.08 -1.79 8.17
N VAL A 98 1.80 -2.78 8.69
CA VAL A 98 1.26 -3.70 9.71
C VAL A 98 2.03 -3.52 11.02
N LEU A 99 1.30 -3.18 12.08
CA LEU A 99 1.82 -2.82 13.40
C LEU A 99 1.28 -3.74 14.51
N LYS A 100 2.00 -3.77 15.64
CA LYS A 100 1.61 -4.49 16.84
C LYS A 100 0.67 -3.67 17.71
N GLY A 101 -0.51 -4.21 17.99
CA GLY A 101 -1.35 -3.81 19.11
C GLY A 101 -1.23 -4.82 20.26
N SER A 102 -1.33 -4.36 21.50
CA SER A 102 -1.16 -5.23 22.68
C SER A 102 -2.34 -6.18 22.85
N ASP A 103 -3.56 -5.65 22.84
CA ASP A 103 -4.79 -6.36 23.19
C ASP A 103 -6.03 -5.65 22.60
N ALA A 104 -7.22 -6.23 22.84
CA ALA A 104 -8.47 -5.69 22.33
C ALA A 104 -8.81 -4.29 22.87
N ASN A 105 -8.48 -3.98 24.12
CA ASN A 105 -8.77 -2.67 24.71
C ASN A 105 -7.90 -1.60 24.05
N HIS A 106 -6.62 -1.89 23.85
CA HIS A 106 -5.72 -0.98 23.13
C HIS A 106 -6.21 -0.71 21.70
N LEU A 107 -6.65 -1.73 20.96
CA LEU A 107 -7.24 -1.51 19.63
C LEU A 107 -8.51 -0.65 19.70
N MET A 108 -9.36 -0.83 20.71
CA MET A 108 -10.56 -0.01 20.90
C MET A 108 -10.23 1.45 21.25
N GLU A 109 -9.20 1.69 22.05
CA GLU A 109 -8.71 3.04 22.37
C GLU A 109 -8.19 3.75 21.12
N LEU A 110 -7.37 3.07 20.30
CA LEU A 110 -6.90 3.63 19.03
C LEU A 110 -8.05 3.90 18.06
N TYR A 111 -9.04 2.99 18.01
CA TYR A 111 -10.25 3.19 17.21
C TYR A 111 -11.03 4.44 17.66
N GLN A 112 -11.16 4.67 18.97
CA GLN A 112 -11.83 5.86 19.47
C GLN A 112 -11.07 7.14 19.10
N LYS A 113 -9.73 7.14 19.25
CA LYS A 113 -8.89 8.26 18.80
C LYS A 113 -9.06 8.56 17.31
N ALA A 114 -9.12 7.53 16.47
CA ALA A 114 -9.36 7.69 15.04
C ALA A 114 -10.73 8.34 14.76
N ARG A 115 -11.78 7.92 15.49
CA ARG A 115 -13.10 8.54 15.36
C ARG A 115 -13.11 10.00 15.79
N ASP A 116 -12.43 10.33 16.88
CA ASP A 116 -12.36 11.70 17.39
C ASP A 116 -11.58 12.61 16.41
N ALA A 117 -10.59 12.06 15.69
CA ALA A 117 -9.82 12.73 14.66
C ALA A 117 -10.47 12.68 13.25
N ASN A 118 -11.67 12.11 13.09
CA ASN A 118 -12.32 11.85 11.79
C ASN A 118 -11.48 11.04 10.79
N ILE A 119 -10.59 10.18 11.28
CA ILE A 119 -9.78 9.27 10.46
C ILE A 119 -10.60 8.00 10.16
N PRO A 120 -10.79 7.63 8.87
CA PRO A 120 -11.43 6.38 8.50
C PRO A 120 -10.80 5.17 9.17
N ALA A 121 -11.64 4.40 9.87
CA ALA A 121 -11.20 3.24 10.64
C ALA A 121 -12.19 2.07 10.56
N TYR A 122 -11.69 0.84 10.63
CA TYR A 122 -12.50 -0.39 10.62
C TYR A 122 -11.93 -1.44 11.58
N LEU A 123 -12.81 -2.07 12.36
CA LEU A 123 -12.45 -3.11 13.32
C LEU A 123 -12.93 -4.47 12.83
N VAL A 124 -12.00 -5.40 12.69
CA VAL A 124 -12.31 -6.81 12.41
C VAL A 124 -12.57 -7.53 13.73
N ARG A 125 -13.63 -8.33 13.73
CA ARG A 125 -13.97 -9.26 14.81
C ARG A 125 -14.02 -10.66 14.25
N ASP A 126 -13.41 -11.62 14.95
CA ASP A 126 -13.47 -13.02 14.52
C ASP A 126 -14.91 -13.54 14.65
N ALA A 127 -15.46 -14.08 13.56
CA ALA A 127 -16.83 -14.58 13.49
C ALA A 127 -17.02 -15.94 14.20
N GLY A 128 -15.99 -16.46 14.88
CA GLY A 128 -16.08 -17.71 15.64
C GLY A 128 -15.80 -18.98 14.82
N HIS A 129 -15.18 -18.87 13.64
CA HIS A 129 -14.74 -20.02 12.84
C HIS A 129 -13.29 -20.45 13.13
N THR A 130 -12.64 -19.83 14.12
CA THR A 130 -11.26 -20.13 14.47
C THR A 130 -11.09 -20.39 15.98
N GLN A 131 -9.90 -20.84 16.40
CA GLN A 131 -9.52 -21.10 17.81
C GLN A 131 -9.47 -19.84 18.71
N ILE A 132 -10.00 -18.70 18.26
CA ILE A 132 -10.06 -17.44 19.00
C ILE A 132 -11.47 -17.33 19.62
N PRO A 133 -11.62 -16.80 20.85
CA PRO A 133 -12.94 -16.58 21.43
C PRO A 133 -13.82 -15.75 20.49
N SER A 134 -15.04 -16.23 20.21
CA SER A 134 -15.97 -15.57 19.28
C SER A 134 -16.18 -14.10 19.67
N GLY A 135 -16.15 -13.21 18.67
CA GLY A 135 -16.30 -11.77 18.89
C GLY A 135 -15.03 -11.03 19.33
N SER A 136 -13.88 -11.72 19.43
CA SER A 136 -12.59 -11.07 19.71
C SER A 136 -12.20 -10.09 18.61
N VAL A 137 -11.73 -8.92 19.02
CA VAL A 137 -11.16 -7.91 18.12
C VAL A 137 -9.78 -8.38 17.67
N THR A 138 -9.62 -8.61 16.36
CA THR A 138 -8.39 -9.17 15.78
C THR A 138 -7.48 -8.10 15.19
N VAL A 139 -8.03 -7.22 14.36
CA VAL A 139 -7.28 -6.19 13.62
C VAL A 139 -8.08 -4.90 13.56
N LEU A 140 -7.40 -3.77 13.79
CA LEU A 140 -7.89 -2.43 13.49
C LEU A 140 -7.20 -1.94 12.22
N SER A 141 -7.94 -1.45 11.24
CA SER A 141 -7.40 -0.72 10.10
C SER A 141 -7.72 0.77 10.20
N LEU A 142 -6.75 1.60 9.81
CA LEU A 142 -6.81 3.06 9.73
C LEU A 142 -6.40 3.49 8.32
N PHE A 143 -6.99 4.56 7.79
CA PHE A 143 -6.62 5.14 6.51
C PHE A 143 -6.57 6.67 6.59
N GLY A 144 -5.56 7.27 5.99
CA GLY A 144 -5.43 8.72 5.89
C GLY A 144 -4.04 9.12 5.41
N LEU A 145 -3.73 10.40 5.57
CA LEU A 145 -2.37 10.91 5.39
C LEU A 145 -1.41 10.25 6.37
N GLU A 146 -0.16 10.11 5.96
CA GLU A 146 0.89 9.49 6.77
C GLU A 146 0.99 10.12 8.16
N ASP A 147 1.09 11.44 8.21
CA ASP A 147 1.20 12.21 9.46
C ASP A 147 -0.05 12.07 10.34
N ASP A 148 -1.24 12.20 9.75
CA ASP A 148 -2.52 12.09 10.46
C ASP A 148 -2.66 10.72 11.11
N VAL A 149 -2.36 9.65 10.37
CA VAL A 149 -2.41 8.28 10.89
C VAL A 149 -1.32 8.06 11.95
N ASP A 150 -0.14 8.65 11.80
CA ASP A 150 0.95 8.54 12.78
C ASP A 150 0.69 9.26 14.10
N THR A 151 -0.18 10.26 14.13
CA THR A 151 -0.65 10.82 15.42
C THR A 151 -1.28 9.75 16.32
N ILE A 152 -1.86 8.71 15.71
CA ILE A 152 -2.52 7.59 16.41
C ILE A 152 -1.57 6.40 16.56
N SER A 153 -0.91 6.00 15.48
CA SER A 153 -0.16 4.73 15.43
C SER A 153 1.36 4.86 15.41
N GLY A 154 1.93 6.06 15.34
CA GLY A 154 3.36 6.28 15.11
C GLY A 154 4.29 5.77 16.22
N LYS A 155 3.75 5.50 17.42
CA LYS A 155 4.50 4.91 18.54
C LYS A 155 4.48 3.37 18.54
N LEU A 156 3.70 2.74 17.67
CA LEU A 156 3.60 1.30 17.59
C LEU A 156 4.75 0.73 16.75
N THR A 157 5.16 -0.49 17.09
CA THR A 157 6.23 -1.20 16.37
C THR A 157 5.66 -2.07 15.25
N LEU A 158 6.46 -2.32 14.21
CA LEU A 158 6.13 -3.27 13.14
C LEU A 158 5.84 -4.69 13.68
N LEU A 159 4.90 -5.39 13.02
CA LEU A 159 4.46 -6.75 13.36
C LEU A 159 5.55 -7.82 13.15
#